data_AF-A0A922VN97-F1
#
_entry.id   AF-A0A922VN97-F1
#
_cell.length_a   1.000
_cell.length_b   1.000
_cell.length_c   1.000
_cell.angle_alpha   90.00
_cell.angle_beta   90.00
_cell.angle_gamma   90.00
#
_symmetry.space_group_name_H-M   'P 1'
#
loop_
_entity.id
_entity.type
_entity.pdbx_description
1 polymer ?
#
loop_
_entity_poly.entity_id
_entity_poly.type
_entity_poly.pdbx_seq_one_letter_code
_entity_poly.pdbx_strand_id
1 'polypeptide(L)' 'MVGGLLLLVVLIVAVVWAVNAFSRPYRGDRDFGRDPSRPTATEILRERFARGEITEEQFEQAKKVLGPDR' A
#
# COMPACT_ATOMS: atom_id res chain seq x y z
N MET A 1 32.85 -11.62 -5.93
CA MET A 1 31.45 -11.53 -6.40
C MET A 1 30.41 -11.47 -5.29
N VAL A 2 30.69 -12.03 -4.08
CA VAL A 2 29.75 -12.01 -2.94
C VAL A 2 29.47 -10.60 -2.40
N GLY A 3 30.46 -9.70 -2.41
CA GLY A 3 30.28 -8.33 -1.89
C GLY A 3 29.24 -7.50 -2.64
N GLY A 4 29.12 -7.66 -3.96
CA GLY A 4 28.12 -6.95 -4.75
C GLY A 4 26.69 -7.45 -4.48
N LEU A 5 26.53 -8.76 -4.26
CA LEU A 5 25.25 -9.35 -3.89
C LEU A 5 24.78 -8.87 -2.51
N LEU A 6 25.69 -8.83 -1.53
CA LEU A 6 25.39 -8.32 -0.20
C LEU A 6 24.96 -6.85 -0.23
N LEU A 7 25.63 -6.01 -1.03
CA LEU A 7 25.27 -4.61 -1.21
C LEU A 7 23.86 -4.47 -1.80
N LEU A 8 23.52 -5.29 -2.80
CA LEU A 8 22.21 -5.28 -3.43
C LEU A 8 21.10 -5.71 -2.47
N VAL A 9 21.33 -6.73 -1.65
CA VAL A 9 20.37 -7.17 -0.61
C VAL A 9 20.12 -6.06 0.41
N VAL A 10 21.18 -5.41 0.91
CA VAL A 10 21.06 -4.30 1.86
C VAL A 10 20.29 -3.12 1.24
N LEU A 11 20.57 -2.80 -0.03
CA LEU A 11 19.88 -1.74 -0.76
C LEU A 11 18.37 -2.01 -0.88
N ILE A 12 17.99 -3.24 -1.24
CA ILE A 12 16.58 -3.63 -1.34
C ILE A 12 15.88 -3.50 0.02
N VAL A 13 16.49 -4.00 1.10
CA VAL A 13 15.94 -3.89 2.45
C VAL A 13 15.77 -2.43 2.86
N ALA A 14 16.75 -1.57 2.56
CA ALA A 14 16.68 -0.14 2.85
C ALA A 14 15.54 0.55 2.08
N VAL A 15 15.35 0.22 0.80
CA VAL A 15 14.25 0.76 -0.02
C VAL A 15 12.90 0.30 0.50
N VAL A 16 12.73 -0.98 0.80
CA VAL A 16 11.47 -1.53 1.36
C VAL A 16 11.16 -0.90 2.72
N TRP A 17 12.17 -0.73 3.57
CA TRP A 17 12.02 -0.07 4.87
C TRP A 17 11.63 1.40 4.72
N ALA A 18 12.27 2.13 3.80
CA ALA A 18 11.93 3.52 3.50
C ALA A 18 10.49 3.63 2.99
N VAL A 19 10.11 2.85 1.97
CA VAL A 19 8.74 2.86 1.44
C VAL A 19 7.73 2.55 2.54
N ASN A 20 7.96 1.52 3.37
CA ASN A 20 7.05 1.18 4.47
C ASN A 20 7.01 2.27 5.57
N ALA A 21 8.13 2.93 5.86
CA ALA A 21 8.17 4.04 6.82
C ALA A 21 7.43 5.27 6.30
N PHE A 22 7.53 5.58 5.01
CA PHE A 22 6.80 6.67 4.34
C PHE A 22 5.35 6.30 4.00
N SER A 23 5.02 5.01 3.94
CA SER A 23 3.64 4.51 3.80
C SER A 23 2.86 4.46 5.12
N ARG A 24 3.44 4.88 6.25
CA ARG A 24 2.64 5.18 7.43
C ARG A 24 1.84 6.44 7.13
N PRO A 25 0.50 6.35 6.95
CA PRO A 25 -0.28 7.55 6.76
C PRO A 25 -0.12 8.36 8.04
N TYR A 26 0.40 9.57 7.90
CA TYR A 26 0.26 10.62 8.89
C TYR A 26 -1.21 10.67 9.28
N ARG A 27 -1.56 10.09 10.43
CA ARG A 27 -2.82 10.35 11.12
C ARG A 27 -2.73 11.79 11.61
N GLY A 28 -2.95 12.73 10.69
CA GLY A 28 -3.19 14.12 11.00
C GLY A 28 -4.66 14.26 11.36
N ASP A 29 -4.91 14.51 12.64
CA ASP A 29 -6.15 15.06 13.18
C ASP A 29 -6.76 16.13 12.26
N ARG A 30 -7.94 15.83 11.70
CA ARG A 30 -9.06 16.74 11.40
C ARG A 30 -10.04 16.05 10.44
N ASP A 31 -11.09 15.43 10.98
CA ASP A 31 -12.47 15.86 10.70
C ASP A 31 -13.50 15.01 11.42
N PHE A 32 -14.47 15.71 12.00
CA PHE A 32 -15.59 15.18 12.76
C PHE A 32 -16.59 14.49 11.80
N GLY A 33 -16.93 13.21 12.03
CA GLY A 33 -18.21 12.66 11.55
C GLY A 33 -18.26 11.32 10.80
N ARG A 34 -17.17 10.57 10.60
CA ARG A 34 -17.23 9.21 10.04
C ARG A 34 -16.01 8.42 10.52
N ASP A 35 -16.22 7.29 11.17
CA ASP A 35 -15.20 6.47 11.84
C ASP A 35 -13.95 6.25 10.94
N PRO A 36 -12.80 6.89 11.24
CA PRO A 36 -11.60 6.85 10.40
C PRO A 36 -10.77 5.56 10.59
N SER A 37 -11.30 4.57 11.30
CA SER A 37 -10.53 3.38 11.69
C SER A 37 -10.59 2.24 10.67
N ARG A 38 -11.51 2.28 9.70
CA ARG A 38 -11.66 1.21 8.71
C ARG A 38 -11.35 1.74 7.32
N PRO A 39 -10.19 1.39 6.73
CA PRO A 39 -9.91 1.72 5.34
C PRO A 39 -11.04 1.17 4.47
N THR A 40 -11.50 1.98 3.53
CA THR A 40 -12.56 1.59 2.60
C THR A 40 -12.09 0.41 1.75
N ALA A 41 -13.02 -0.42 1.25
CA ALA A 41 -12.64 -1.62 0.49
C ALA A 41 -11.81 -1.26 -0.76
N THR A 42 -12.09 -0.10 -1.36
CA THR A 42 -11.34 0.46 -2.48
C THR A 42 -9.92 0.92 -2.10
N GLU A 43 -9.74 1.43 -0.89
CA GLU A 43 -8.44 1.86 -0.35
C GLU A 43 -7.55 0.66 -0.01
N ILE A 44 -8.12 -0.41 0.55
CA ILE A 44 -7.42 -1.69 0.76
C ILE A 44 -6.94 -2.28 -0.57
N LEU A 45 -7.78 -2.23 -1.61
CA LEU A 45 -7.39 -2.68 -2.95
C LEU A 45 -6.23 -1.89 -3.53
N ARG A 46 -6.28 -0.56 -3.42
CA ARG A 46 -5.21 0.32 -3.91
C ARG A 46 -3.90 0.04 -3.19
N GLU A 47 -3.98 -0.16 -1.88
CA GLU A 47 -2.81 -0.48 -1.06
C GLU A 47 -2.19 -1.83 -1.47
N ARG A 48 -3.01 -2.87 -1.66
CA ARG A 48 -2.54 -4.19 -2.12
C ARG A 48 -1.94 -4.15 -3.52
N PHE A 49 -2.49 -3.34 -4.42
CA PHE A 49 -1.94 -3.14 -5.75
C PHE A 49 -0.58 -2.43 -5.70
N ALA A 50 -0.46 -1.37 -4.89
CA ALA A 50 0.80 -0.66 -4.70
C ALA A 50 1.90 -1.54 -4.05
N ARG A 51 1.49 -2.48 -3.20
CA ARG A 51 2.39 -3.50 -2.63
C ARG A 51 2.75 -4.62 -3.61
N GLY A 52 2.08 -4.71 -4.76
CA GLY A 52 2.24 -5.80 -5.73
C GLY A 52 1.63 -7.13 -5.28
N GLU A 53 0.76 -7.14 -4.26
CA GLU A 53 0.05 -8.33 -3.78
C GLU A 53 -1.04 -8.80 -4.76
N ILE A 54 -1.55 -7.88 -5.60
CA ILE A 54 -2.57 -8.15 -6.61
C ILE A 54 -2.13 -7.61 -7.97
N THR A 55 -2.52 -8.32 -9.03
CA THR A 55 -2.29 -7.90 -10.42
C THR A 55 -3.29 -6.83 -10.84
N GLU A 56 -2.99 -6.07 -11.89
CA GLU A 56 -3.88 -5.05 -12.45
C GLU A 56 -5.26 -5.61 -12.81
N GLU A 57 -5.30 -6.83 -13.36
CA GLU A 57 -6.54 -7.54 -13.69
C GLU A 57 -7.42 -7.79 -12.46
N GLN A 58 -6.82 -8.19 -11.34
CA GLN A 58 -7.52 -8.43 -10.08
C GLN A 58 -7.99 -7.11 -9.45
N PHE A 59 -7.18 -6.05 -9.55
CA PHE A 59 -7.56 -4.73 -9.07
C PHE A 59 -8.78 -4.19 -9.83
N GLU A 60 -8.77 -4.26 -11.16
CA GLU A 60 -9.86 -3.77 -11.99
C GLU A 60 -11.15 -4.60 -11.82
N GLN A 61 -11.06 -5.92 -11.66
CA GLN A 61 -12.24 -6.73 -11.31
C GLN A 61 -12.82 -6.33 -9.95
N ALA A 62 -11.98 -6.24 -8.91
CA ALA A 62 -12.45 -5.95 -7.57
C ALA A 62 -13.03 -4.53 -7.44
N LYS A 63 -12.45 -3.55 -8.15
CA LYS A 63 -12.96 -2.19 -8.28
C LYS A 63 -14.35 -2.15 -8.93
N LYS A 64 -14.59 -2.98 -9.96
CA LYS A 64 -15.91 -3.12 -10.61
C LYS A 64 -16.94 -3.75 -9.69
N VAL A 65 -16.54 -4.76 -8.90
CA VAL A 65 -17.42 -5.47 -7.98
C VAL A 65 -17.84 -4.60 -6.80
N LEU A 66 -16.91 -3.84 -6.23
CA LEU A 66 -17.20 -3.01 -5.04
C LEU A 66 -17.98 -1.74 -5.36
N GLY A 67 -17.89 -1.23 -6.59
CA GLY A 67 -18.47 0.06 -6.96
C GLY A 67 -17.82 1.24 -6.21
N PRO A 68 -18.12 2.49 -6.58
CA PRO A 68 -17.74 3.64 -5.76
C PRO A 68 -18.53 3.56 -4.45
N ASP A 69 -17.84 3.35 -3.32
CA ASP A 69 -18.42 3.48 -1.97
C ASP A 69 -19.21 4.79 -1.91
N ARG A 70 -20.54 4.71 -1.80
CA ARG A 70 -21.46 5.86 -1.71
C ARG A 70 -21.63 6.31 -0.26
#